data_AF-A0A2R4MJH0-F1
#
_entry.id   AF-A0A2R4MJH0-F1
#
_cell.length_a   1.000
_cell.length_b   1.000
_cell.length_c   1.000
_cell.angle_alpha   90.00
_cell.angle_beta   90.00
_cell.angle_gamma   90.00
#
_symmetry.space_group_name_H-M   'P 1'
#
loop_
_entity.id
_entity.type
_entity.pdbx_description
1 polymer ?
#
loop_
_entity_poly.entity_id
_entity_poly.type
_entity_poly.pdbx_seq_one_letter_code
_entity_poly.pdbx_strand_id
1 'polypeptide(L)'
;MRQNRCFLQAMIIILIVALIPIAASAQLDGHGPDAWRVTGVAANDVLNARMGPGVDYPIIETFAHNERGLEQITCVPFFTMAHYQAMTEEELNRLPSRWCLMRSADMSKAGWVAQRFLMEDFPDESMAPATSETGLMPQGQVVDHAKDLVRELYERDFLAGLGGPDPLNPAMLTQYFSTEFAHALISRPPGASVLYGAQDFDGSVDEPVADPDTPILRGTTILHVDMMSFGRPQRATFLLRPDAAQAGNPLRIIRVEHEGWSFP
;
A
#
# COMPACT_ATOMS: atom_id res chain seq x y z
N MET A 1 28.75 -43.55 -40.28
CA MET A 1 28.87 -42.34 -39.42
C MET A 1 28.20 -41.21 -40.20
N ARG A 2 26.95 -40.73 -40.07
CA ARG A 2 25.95 -40.58 -38.98
C ARG A 2 26.39 -39.68 -37.82
N GLN A 3 26.53 -38.37 -38.09
CA GLN A 3 26.13 -37.25 -37.24
C GLN A 3 26.40 -35.95 -38.01
N ASN A 4 25.75 -34.84 -37.64
CA ASN A 4 25.92 -33.48 -38.19
C ASN A 4 24.92 -33.03 -39.28
N ARG A 5 23.63 -33.35 -39.10
CA ARG A 5 22.51 -32.67 -39.79
C ARG A 5 21.55 -31.98 -38.81
N CYS A 6 22.07 -31.26 -37.80
CA CYS A 6 21.22 -30.60 -36.81
C CYS A 6 21.50 -29.10 -36.62
N PHE A 7 22.45 -28.50 -37.35
CA PHE A 7 22.88 -27.13 -37.07
C PHE A 7 22.27 -26.04 -37.95
N LEU A 8 21.46 -26.37 -38.97
CA LEU A 8 21.08 -25.38 -40.00
C LEU A 8 19.61 -24.90 -39.97
N GLN A 9 18.80 -25.28 -38.99
CA GLN A 9 17.38 -24.85 -38.94
C GLN A 9 17.06 -23.80 -37.86
N ALA A 10 18.03 -23.36 -37.07
CA ALA A 10 17.76 -22.53 -35.88
C ALA A 10 17.93 -21.01 -36.09
N MET A 11 17.95 -20.51 -37.33
CA MET A 11 18.34 -19.11 -37.61
C MET A 11 17.30 -18.30 -38.41
N ILE A 12 16.00 -18.65 -38.36
CA ILE A 12 14.92 -17.90 -39.04
C ILE A 12 13.72 -17.64 -38.12
N ILE A 13 13.91 -17.56 -36.80
CA ILE A 13 12.82 -17.21 -35.85
C ILE A 13 13.29 -16.15 -34.84
N ILE A 14 14.04 -15.15 -35.31
CA ILE A 14 14.53 -14.03 -34.45
C ILE A 14 14.00 -12.66 -34.91
N LEU A 15 13.25 -12.58 -36.02
CA LEU A 15 12.98 -11.27 -36.67
C LEU A 15 11.55 -10.70 -36.54
N ILE A 16 10.63 -11.22 -35.72
CA ILE A 16 9.21 -10.74 -35.81
C ILE A 16 8.56 -10.22 -34.52
N VAL A 17 9.11 -10.38 -33.32
CA VAL A 17 8.38 -10.00 -32.09
C VAL A 17 9.16 -8.99 -31.25
N ALA A 18 9.44 -7.82 -31.82
CA ALA A 18 10.05 -6.69 -31.10
C ALA A 18 9.25 -5.38 -31.27
N LEU A 19 7.92 -5.49 -31.37
CA LEU A 19 7.00 -4.36 -31.23
C LEU A 19 5.91 -4.74 -30.22
N ILE A 20 6.21 -4.64 -28.92
CA ILE A 20 5.16 -4.46 -27.91
C ILE A 20 5.68 -3.40 -26.92
N PRO A 21 4.95 -2.28 -26.74
CA PRO A 21 5.36 -1.19 -25.87
C PRO A 21 5.28 -1.64 -24.41
N ILE A 22 6.29 -1.27 -23.62
CA ILE A 22 6.28 -1.45 -22.17
C ILE A 22 5.30 -0.43 -21.60
N ALA A 23 4.15 -0.90 -21.10
CA ALA A 23 3.28 -0.07 -20.29
C ALA A 23 4.00 0.24 -18.96
N ALA A 24 4.25 1.51 -18.71
CA ALA A 24 4.75 2.00 -17.43
C ALA A 24 3.65 1.81 -16.38
N SER A 25 3.93 1.06 -15.33
CA SER A 25 3.10 1.01 -14.12
C SER A 25 3.68 2.00 -13.11
N ALA A 26 2.86 2.97 -12.70
CA ALA A 26 3.20 3.95 -11.67
C ALA A 26 3.47 3.26 -10.32
N GLN A 27 4.44 3.80 -9.59
CA GLN A 27 4.99 3.30 -8.34
C GLN A 27 4.53 4.27 -7.26
N LEU A 28 3.78 3.76 -6.27
CA LEU A 28 3.24 4.51 -5.13
C LEU A 28 4.41 4.94 -4.21
N ASP A 29 5.01 6.08 -4.53
CA ASP A 29 5.91 6.85 -3.67
C ASP A 29 5.05 7.58 -2.64
N GLY A 30 5.40 7.64 -1.34
CA GLY A 30 4.59 8.08 -0.18
C GLY A 30 3.91 9.47 -0.22
N HIS A 31 3.14 9.73 -1.27
CA HIS A 31 2.21 10.80 -1.53
C HIS A 31 0.83 10.24 -1.14
N GLY A 32 -0.17 11.08 -0.86
CA GLY A 32 -1.54 10.57 -0.72
C GLY A 32 -1.94 9.69 -1.91
N PRO A 33 -2.96 8.81 -1.78
CA PRO A 33 -3.35 7.81 -2.80
C PRO A 33 -3.18 8.31 -4.24
N ASP A 34 -2.42 7.57 -5.06
CA ASP A 34 -2.10 7.93 -6.46
C ASP A 34 -3.32 8.11 -7.36
N ALA A 35 -4.49 7.61 -6.93
CA ALA A 35 -5.74 7.74 -7.62
C ALA A 35 -6.95 7.67 -6.67
N TRP A 36 -8.02 8.37 -7.04
CA TRP A 36 -9.31 8.38 -6.36
C TRP A 36 -10.42 7.95 -7.29
N ARG A 37 -11.48 7.37 -6.71
CA ARG A 37 -12.68 6.97 -7.43
C ARG A 37 -13.95 7.54 -6.81
N VAL A 38 -14.94 7.78 -7.67
CA VAL A 38 -16.31 8.11 -7.25
C VAL A 38 -17.00 6.85 -6.72
N THR A 39 -17.66 6.99 -5.58
CA THR A 39 -18.47 5.95 -4.94
C THR A 39 -19.75 6.55 -4.36
N GLY A 40 -20.75 5.71 -4.08
CA GLY A 40 -22.00 6.17 -3.44
C GLY A 40 -22.93 6.98 -4.35
N VAL A 41 -22.65 7.03 -5.66
CA VAL A 41 -23.51 7.62 -6.70
C VAL A 41 -24.19 6.49 -7.48
N ALA A 42 -25.48 6.64 -7.78
CA ALA A 42 -26.24 5.61 -8.50
C ALA A 42 -25.77 5.47 -9.95
N ALA A 43 -25.90 4.27 -10.54
CA ALA A 43 -25.40 3.98 -11.89
C ALA A 43 -26.01 4.87 -13.00
N ASN A 44 -27.18 5.43 -12.76
CA ASN A 44 -27.91 6.33 -13.65
C ASN A 44 -27.80 7.81 -13.24
N ASP A 45 -26.83 8.15 -12.39
CA ASP A 45 -26.61 9.49 -11.85
C ASP A 45 -25.13 9.90 -11.98
N VAL A 46 -24.82 11.14 -11.64
CA VAL A 46 -23.47 11.72 -11.70
C VAL A 46 -23.11 12.46 -10.42
N LEU A 47 -21.82 12.50 -10.11
CA LEU A 47 -21.30 13.35 -9.06
C LEU A 47 -21.15 14.78 -9.58
N ASN A 48 -21.92 15.70 -9.03
CA ASN A 48 -21.81 17.12 -9.36
C ASN A 48 -20.52 17.73 -8.79
N ALA A 49 -19.70 18.32 -9.67
CA ALA A 49 -18.50 19.06 -9.33
C ALA A 49 -18.76 20.57 -9.43
N ARG A 50 -18.41 21.30 -8.37
CA ARG A 50 -18.85 22.68 -8.14
C ARG A 50 -17.70 23.67 -8.21
N MET A 51 -18.04 24.93 -8.47
CA MET A 51 -17.07 26.04 -8.51
C MET A 51 -16.35 26.25 -7.17
N GLY A 52 -16.98 25.90 -6.05
CA GLY A 52 -16.42 26.06 -4.72
C GLY A 52 -16.90 24.97 -3.74
N PRO A 53 -16.31 24.92 -2.54
CA PRO A 53 -16.58 23.89 -1.54
C PRO A 53 -17.93 24.14 -0.85
N GLY A 54 -19.00 23.56 -1.40
CA GLY A 54 -20.33 23.69 -0.81
C GLY A 54 -21.45 23.53 -1.84
N VAL A 55 -22.66 23.22 -1.35
CA VAL A 55 -23.85 23.08 -2.19
C VAL A 55 -24.36 24.41 -2.77
N ASP A 56 -23.92 25.55 -2.19
CA ASP A 56 -24.32 26.90 -2.61
C ASP A 56 -23.57 27.38 -3.86
N TYR A 57 -22.47 26.71 -4.23
CA TYR A 57 -21.72 27.03 -5.44
C TYR A 57 -22.36 26.38 -6.67
N PRO A 58 -22.36 27.05 -7.83
CA PRO A 58 -22.88 26.46 -9.07
C PRO A 58 -22.12 25.19 -9.45
N ILE A 59 -22.84 24.26 -10.09
CA ILE A 59 -22.26 23.07 -10.72
C ILE A 59 -21.59 23.54 -12.01
N ILE A 60 -20.33 23.16 -12.20
CA ILE A 60 -19.52 23.54 -13.36
C ILE A 60 -19.06 22.32 -14.17
N GLU A 61 -19.12 21.13 -13.58
CA GLU A 61 -18.67 19.88 -14.18
C GLU A 61 -19.36 18.68 -13.50
N THR A 62 -19.25 17.49 -14.11
CA THR A 62 -19.72 16.24 -13.51
C THR A 62 -18.72 15.10 -13.68
N PHE A 63 -18.67 14.24 -12.67
CA PHE A 63 -17.97 12.95 -12.73
C PHE A 63 -18.96 11.80 -12.80
N ALA A 64 -18.64 10.75 -13.55
CA ALA A 64 -19.45 9.54 -13.64
C ALA A 64 -19.56 8.83 -12.28
N HIS A 65 -20.61 8.03 -12.11
CA HIS A 65 -20.95 7.39 -10.84
C HIS A 65 -19.86 6.47 -10.23
N ASN A 66 -18.90 6.04 -11.06
CA ASN A 66 -17.76 5.20 -10.72
C ASN A 66 -16.48 5.71 -11.38
N GLU A 67 -16.39 7.01 -11.70
CA GLU A 67 -15.20 7.57 -12.35
C GLU A 67 -13.95 7.29 -11.51
N ARG A 68 -12.88 6.88 -12.16
CA ARG A 68 -11.64 6.36 -11.57
C ARG A 68 -10.44 7.19 -12.02
N GLY A 69 -9.29 7.01 -11.36
CA GLY A 69 -8.08 7.75 -11.70
C GLY A 69 -8.19 9.25 -11.43
N LEU A 70 -9.05 9.68 -10.50
CA LEU A 70 -9.16 11.08 -10.13
C LEU A 70 -7.99 11.49 -9.24
N GLU A 71 -7.50 12.71 -9.42
CA GLU A 71 -6.47 13.31 -8.60
C GLU A 71 -7.10 14.22 -7.55
N GLN A 72 -6.73 14.04 -6.27
CA GLN A 72 -7.10 14.96 -5.20
C GLN A 72 -6.08 16.08 -5.09
N ILE A 73 -6.49 17.30 -5.40
CA ILE A 73 -5.62 18.47 -5.31
C ILE A 73 -5.56 19.00 -3.88
N THR A 74 -6.70 19.14 -3.22
CA THR A 74 -6.81 19.60 -1.83
C THR A 74 -8.21 19.35 -1.27
N CYS A 75 -8.37 19.42 0.05
CA CYS A 75 -9.68 19.38 0.70
C CYS A 75 -9.84 20.46 1.76
N VAL A 76 -11.08 20.90 1.97
CA VAL A 76 -11.47 21.88 2.98
C VAL A 76 -12.71 21.42 3.76
N PRO A 77 -12.90 21.86 5.02
CA PRO A 77 -11.94 22.63 5.79
C PRO A 77 -10.68 21.83 6.13
N PHE A 78 -9.56 22.52 6.21
CA PHE A 78 -8.30 21.94 6.65
C PHE A 78 -8.30 21.85 8.17
N PHE A 79 -7.97 20.65 8.68
CA PHE A 79 -7.66 20.43 10.09
C PHE A 79 -6.32 19.73 10.16
N THR A 80 -5.45 20.18 11.04
CA THR A 80 -4.24 19.41 11.39
C THR A 80 -4.66 18.12 12.09
N MET A 81 -3.87 17.06 11.97
CA MET A 81 -4.16 15.79 12.66
C MET A 81 -4.29 15.98 14.19
N ALA A 82 -3.40 16.77 14.79
CA ALA A 82 -3.45 17.09 16.22
C ALA A 82 -4.76 17.78 16.62
N HIS A 83 -5.29 18.68 15.79
CA HIS A 83 -6.58 19.33 16.03
C HIS A 83 -7.74 18.36 15.89
N TYR A 84 -7.70 17.45 14.90
CA TYR A 84 -8.72 16.43 14.71
C TYR A 84 -8.80 15.45 15.89
N GLN A 85 -7.64 15.00 16.38
CA GLN A 85 -7.55 14.06 17.50
C GLN A 85 -7.95 14.66 18.85
N ALA A 86 -7.80 15.97 19.02
CA ALA A 86 -8.19 16.66 20.25
C ALA A 86 -9.70 16.92 20.36
N MET A 87 -10.47 16.73 19.28
CA MET A 87 -11.92 16.93 19.27
C MET A 87 -12.65 15.75 19.92
N THR A 88 -13.63 16.08 20.74
CA THR A 88 -14.62 15.14 21.28
C THR A 88 -15.52 14.61 20.16
N GLU A 89 -16.20 13.49 20.41
CA GLU A 89 -17.16 12.92 19.45
C GLU A 89 -18.29 13.92 19.09
N GLU A 90 -18.72 14.74 20.05
CA GLU A 90 -19.72 15.79 19.81
C GLU A 90 -19.18 16.90 18.89
N GLU A 91 -17.91 17.27 19.04
CA GLU A 91 -17.26 18.25 18.15
C GLU A 91 -17.04 17.67 16.75
N LEU A 92 -16.64 16.40 16.63
CA LEU A 92 -16.52 15.70 15.35
C LEU A 92 -17.86 15.64 14.61
N ASN A 93 -18.96 15.35 15.31
CA ASN A 93 -20.30 15.30 14.73
C ASN A 93 -20.82 16.66 14.27
N ARG A 94 -20.24 17.77 14.76
CA ARG A 94 -20.57 19.14 14.34
C ARG A 94 -19.67 19.64 13.22
N LEU A 95 -18.67 18.86 12.79
CA LEU A 95 -17.80 19.27 11.71
C LEU A 95 -18.60 19.51 10.43
N PRO A 96 -18.30 20.59 9.68
CA PRO A 96 -18.90 20.80 8.38
C PRO A 96 -18.49 19.67 7.43
N SER A 97 -19.34 19.38 6.45
CA SER A 97 -19.00 18.44 5.39
C SER A 97 -17.68 18.81 4.73
N ARG A 98 -16.77 17.84 4.59
CA ARG A 98 -15.51 18.01 3.88
C ARG A 98 -15.74 17.98 2.36
N TRP A 99 -15.11 18.91 1.66
CA TRP A 99 -15.14 19.05 0.21
C TRP A 99 -13.72 18.94 -0.33
N CYS A 100 -13.55 18.26 -1.45
CA CYS A 100 -12.25 18.07 -2.09
C CYS A 100 -12.29 18.59 -3.52
N LEU A 101 -11.24 19.33 -3.91
CA LEU A 101 -11.02 19.72 -5.29
C LEU A 101 -10.42 18.52 -6.02
N MET A 102 -11.19 17.97 -6.94
CA MET A 102 -10.81 16.80 -7.73
C MET A 102 -10.57 17.19 -9.18
N ARG A 103 -9.67 16.48 -9.84
CA ARG A 103 -9.34 16.64 -11.26
C ARG A 103 -9.27 15.28 -11.94
N SER A 104 -9.72 15.19 -13.21
CA SER A 104 -9.55 13.99 -14.01
C SER A 104 -8.08 13.80 -14.41
N ALA A 105 -7.65 12.56 -14.63
CA ALA A 105 -6.27 12.25 -15.04
C ALA A 105 -5.83 12.99 -16.32
N ASP A 106 -6.75 13.22 -17.26
CA ASP A 106 -6.50 13.96 -18.50
C ASP A 106 -6.58 15.49 -18.35
N MET A 107 -6.81 15.97 -17.12
CA MET A 107 -6.98 17.38 -16.75
C MET A 107 -8.15 18.10 -17.45
N SER A 108 -9.05 17.38 -18.13
CA SER A 108 -10.18 17.97 -18.84
C SER A 108 -11.30 18.44 -17.91
N LYS A 109 -11.42 17.83 -16.72
CA LYS A 109 -12.45 18.12 -15.72
C LYS A 109 -11.82 18.49 -14.39
N ALA A 110 -12.40 19.48 -13.72
CA ALA A 110 -12.07 19.79 -12.34
C ALA A 110 -13.24 20.45 -11.61
N GLY A 111 -13.33 20.20 -10.31
CA GLY A 111 -14.27 20.91 -9.45
C GLY A 111 -14.34 20.34 -8.03
N TRP A 112 -15.02 21.06 -7.16
CA TRP A 112 -15.22 20.68 -5.77
C TRP A 112 -16.35 19.67 -5.64
N VAL A 113 -16.06 18.54 -5.00
CA VAL A 113 -17.03 17.49 -4.70
C VAL A 113 -17.05 17.17 -3.21
N ALA A 114 -18.15 16.61 -2.70
CA ALA A 114 -18.22 16.20 -1.31
C ALA A 114 -17.37 14.93 -1.08
N GLN A 115 -16.51 14.96 -0.07
CA GLN A 115 -15.54 13.88 0.22
C GLN A 115 -16.21 12.52 0.45
N ARG A 116 -17.45 12.50 0.98
CA ARG A 116 -18.21 11.26 1.21
C ARG A 116 -18.46 10.41 -0.06
N PHE A 117 -18.31 10.99 -1.25
CA PHE A 117 -18.45 10.29 -2.53
C PHE A 117 -17.09 9.87 -3.12
N LEU A 118 -16.00 10.06 -2.38
CA LEU A 118 -14.65 9.73 -2.80
C LEU A 118 -14.13 8.55 -1.98
N MET A 119 -13.48 7.62 -2.66
CA MET A 119 -12.74 6.53 -2.08
C MET A 119 -11.40 6.44 -2.79
N GLU A 120 -10.38 6.00 -2.09
CA GLU A 120 -9.09 5.69 -2.72
C GLU A 120 -9.30 4.61 -3.78
N ASP A 121 -8.70 4.84 -4.95
CA ASP A 121 -8.84 3.97 -6.11
C ASP A 121 -7.79 2.89 -6.06
N PHE A 122 -8.04 1.90 -5.21
CA PHE A 122 -7.30 0.65 -5.27
C PHE A 122 -7.72 -0.11 -6.53
N PRO A 123 -6.77 -0.72 -7.27
CA PRO A 123 -7.14 -1.65 -8.32
C PRO A 123 -8.08 -2.70 -7.71
N ASP A 124 -9.27 -2.84 -8.28
CA ASP A 124 -10.21 -3.85 -7.85
C ASP A 124 -9.54 -5.22 -8.03
N GLU A 125 -9.20 -5.89 -6.92
CA GLU A 125 -8.78 -7.30 -6.92
C GLU A 125 -9.87 -8.23 -7.54
N SER A 126 -11.06 -7.71 -7.84
CA SER A 126 -12.20 -8.44 -8.39
C SER A 126 -12.35 -8.42 -9.92
N MET A 127 -11.39 -7.86 -10.67
CA MET A 127 -11.29 -8.07 -12.11
C MET A 127 -9.87 -8.42 -12.58
N ALA A 128 -9.11 -9.16 -11.77
CA ALA A 128 -8.12 -10.03 -12.38
C ALA A 128 -8.90 -11.02 -13.27
N PRO A 129 -8.65 -11.10 -14.59
CA PRO A 129 -9.12 -12.25 -15.33
C PRO A 129 -8.58 -13.47 -14.57
N ALA A 130 -9.43 -14.47 -14.36
CA ALA A 130 -9.02 -15.78 -13.89
C ALA A 130 -8.14 -16.44 -14.96
N THR A 131 -6.96 -15.88 -15.20
CA THR A 131 -5.83 -16.57 -15.79
C THR A 131 -5.04 -17.10 -14.61
N SER A 132 -5.42 -18.31 -14.23
CA SER A 132 -4.50 -19.28 -13.63
C SER A 132 -3.30 -19.46 -14.57
N GLU A 133 -2.38 -18.51 -14.59
CA GLU A 133 -1.03 -18.68 -15.10
C GLU A 133 -0.10 -17.86 -14.20
N THR A 134 1.01 -18.49 -13.84
CA THR A 134 2.04 -18.06 -12.90
C THR A 134 2.60 -16.68 -13.29
N GLY A 135 1.97 -15.59 -12.87
CA GLY A 135 2.43 -14.23 -13.10
C GLY A 135 3.48 -13.85 -12.06
N LEU A 136 4.76 -14.04 -12.38
CA LEU A 136 5.83 -13.37 -11.63
C LEU A 136 5.58 -11.85 -11.72
N MET A 137 5.20 -11.23 -10.61
CA MET A 137 5.34 -9.78 -10.44
C MET A 137 6.79 -9.39 -10.82
N PRO A 138 7.01 -8.31 -11.58
CA PRO A 138 8.35 -7.77 -11.77
C PRO A 138 9.02 -7.56 -10.41
N GLN A 139 10.30 -7.93 -10.27
CA GLN A 139 10.99 -7.91 -8.98
C GLN A 139 10.92 -6.54 -8.27
N GLY A 140 10.97 -5.44 -9.03
CA GLY A 140 10.80 -4.08 -8.49
C GLY A 140 9.46 -3.91 -7.78
N GLN A 141 8.35 -4.30 -8.42
CA GLN A 141 7.00 -4.17 -7.85
C GLN A 141 6.81 -5.04 -6.59
N VAL A 142 7.46 -6.20 -6.51
CA VAL A 142 7.44 -7.03 -5.29
C VAL A 142 8.18 -6.34 -4.14
N VAL A 143 9.31 -5.69 -4.44
CA VAL A 143 10.09 -4.94 -3.45
C VAL A 143 9.33 -3.71 -2.97
N ASP A 144 8.69 -2.97 -3.87
CA ASP A 144 7.90 -1.79 -3.51
C ASP A 144 6.72 -2.16 -2.63
N HIS A 145 5.94 -3.19 -3.03
CA HIS A 145 4.83 -3.69 -2.23
C HIS A 145 5.28 -4.19 -0.86
N ALA A 146 6.47 -4.80 -0.76
CA ALA A 146 7.04 -5.20 0.51
C ALA A 146 7.36 -3.98 1.40
N LYS A 147 7.95 -2.92 0.83
CA LYS A 147 8.25 -1.68 1.55
C LYS A 147 6.97 -1.03 2.05
N ASP A 148 5.94 -0.96 1.21
CA ASP A 148 4.64 -0.39 1.55
C ASP A 148 4.01 -1.14 2.73
N LEU A 149 4.06 -2.48 2.71
CA LEU A 149 3.53 -3.30 3.81
C LEU A 149 4.26 -3.04 5.13
N VAL A 150 5.59 -2.93 5.10
CA VAL A 150 6.39 -2.66 6.31
C VAL A 150 6.22 -1.20 6.78
N ARG A 151 6.13 -0.24 5.85
CA ARG A 151 5.85 1.16 6.17
C ARG A 151 4.51 1.31 6.85
N GLU A 152 3.45 0.74 6.28
CA GLU A 152 2.11 0.76 6.87
C GLU A 152 2.11 0.13 8.27
N LEU A 153 2.84 -0.97 8.47
CA LEU A 153 2.95 -1.63 9.78
C LEU A 153 3.52 -0.69 10.85
N TYR A 154 4.60 0.04 10.56
CA TYR A 154 5.16 1.02 11.50
C TYR A 154 4.24 2.22 11.71
N GLU A 155 3.61 2.73 10.65
CA GLU A 155 2.63 3.83 10.76
C GLU A 155 1.45 3.44 11.65
N ARG A 156 0.93 2.22 11.49
CA ARG A 156 -0.18 1.69 12.29
C ARG A 156 0.20 1.49 13.74
N ASP A 157 1.39 0.98 14.01
CA ASP A 157 1.89 0.79 15.38
C ASP A 157 2.08 2.15 16.08
N PHE A 158 2.66 3.13 15.38
CA PHE A 158 2.75 4.50 15.86
C PHE A 158 1.35 5.08 16.18
N LEU A 159 0.39 4.90 15.28
CA LEU A 159 -1.00 5.32 15.50
C LEU A 159 -1.67 4.56 16.65
N ALA A 160 -1.33 3.29 16.88
CA ALA A 160 -1.84 2.49 17.99
C ALA A 160 -1.37 3.04 19.35
N GLY A 161 -0.12 3.50 19.43
CA GLY A 161 0.39 4.24 20.59
C GLY A 161 -0.38 5.53 20.90
N LEU A 162 -1.10 6.07 19.90
CA LEU A 162 -1.99 7.24 20.02
C LEU A 162 -3.48 6.87 20.19
N GLY A 163 -3.79 5.59 20.45
CA GLY A 163 -5.15 5.08 20.63
C GLY A 163 -5.83 4.54 19.37
N GLY A 164 -5.10 4.40 18.27
CA GLY A 164 -5.56 3.73 17.05
C GLY A 164 -5.61 2.19 17.18
N PRO A 165 -6.11 1.48 16.14
CA PRO A 165 -6.09 0.02 16.11
C PRO A 165 -4.65 -0.52 16.09
N ASP A 166 -4.34 -1.39 17.05
CA ASP A 166 -3.04 -2.05 17.15
C ASP A 166 -2.85 -3.08 16.02
N PRO A 167 -1.83 -2.92 15.14
CA PRO A 167 -1.55 -3.89 14.09
C PRO A 167 -1.06 -5.24 14.64
N LEU A 168 -0.62 -5.29 15.90
CA LEU A 168 -0.24 -6.51 16.62
C LEU A 168 -1.43 -7.16 17.36
N ASN A 169 -2.63 -6.58 17.28
CA ASN A 169 -3.85 -7.22 17.78
C ASN A 169 -4.10 -8.54 17.03
N PRO A 170 -4.44 -9.65 17.72
CA PRO A 170 -4.71 -10.94 17.08
C PRO A 170 -5.69 -10.91 15.90
N ALA A 171 -6.66 -9.99 15.90
CA ALA A 171 -7.61 -9.84 14.80
C ALA A 171 -7.02 -9.22 13.52
N MET A 172 -5.88 -8.53 13.64
CA MET A 172 -5.21 -7.78 12.57
C MET A 172 -3.94 -8.47 12.06
N LEU A 173 -3.37 -9.42 12.82
CA LEU A 173 -2.05 -10.01 12.54
C LEU A 173 -1.89 -10.55 11.12
N THR A 174 -2.89 -11.25 10.59
CA THR A 174 -2.80 -11.86 9.25
C THR A 174 -2.83 -10.84 8.11
N GLN A 175 -3.07 -9.56 8.39
CA GLN A 175 -2.95 -8.48 7.39
C GLN A 175 -1.49 -8.17 7.08
N TYR A 176 -0.60 -8.27 8.06
CA TYR A 176 0.83 -7.93 7.92
C TYR A 176 1.73 -9.16 7.96
N PHE A 177 1.38 -10.13 8.80
CA PHE A 177 2.19 -11.30 9.12
C PHE A 177 1.62 -12.57 8.50
N SER A 178 2.50 -13.56 8.27
CA SER A 178 2.09 -14.87 7.79
C SER A 178 1.26 -15.59 8.85
N THR A 179 0.51 -16.61 8.44
CA THR A 179 -0.30 -17.43 9.34
C THR A 179 0.56 -18.08 10.42
N GLU A 180 1.77 -18.52 10.05
CA GLU A 180 2.75 -19.09 10.99
C GLU A 180 3.23 -18.05 12.00
N PHE A 181 3.60 -16.85 11.52
CA PHE A 181 4.03 -15.73 12.36
C PHE A 181 2.94 -15.33 13.35
N ALA A 182 1.72 -15.12 12.87
CA ALA A 182 0.59 -14.73 13.69
C ALA A 182 0.31 -15.76 14.78
N HIS A 183 0.35 -17.05 14.44
CA HIS A 183 0.22 -18.13 15.41
C HIS A 183 1.36 -18.13 16.44
N ALA A 184 2.61 -17.91 16.00
CA ALA A 184 3.76 -17.81 16.90
C ALA A 184 3.64 -16.63 17.86
N LEU A 185 3.19 -15.47 17.37
CA LEU A 185 3.03 -14.25 18.17
C LEU A 185 1.95 -14.41 19.25
N ILE A 186 0.82 -15.05 18.92
CA ILE A 186 -0.26 -15.33 19.88
C ILE A 186 0.17 -16.36 20.93
N SER A 187 0.84 -17.43 20.50
CA SER A 187 1.19 -18.56 21.38
C SER A 187 2.42 -18.29 22.25
N ARG A 188 3.35 -17.47 21.77
CA ARG A 188 4.64 -17.18 22.41
C ARG A 188 5.06 -15.75 22.08
N PRO A 189 4.38 -14.74 22.66
CA PRO A 189 4.76 -13.35 22.43
C PRO A 189 6.21 -13.14 22.91
N PRO A 190 7.04 -12.44 22.12
CA PRO A 190 8.39 -12.11 22.54
C PRO A 190 8.36 -11.14 23.73
N GLY A 191 9.40 -11.17 24.57
CA GLY A 191 9.55 -10.23 25.69
C GLY A 191 9.96 -8.82 25.29
N ALA A 192 9.93 -8.50 24.00
CA ALA A 192 10.27 -7.23 23.38
C ALA A 192 9.39 -7.04 22.14
N SER A 193 9.18 -5.80 21.71
CA SER A 193 8.45 -5.50 20.48
C SER A 193 9.12 -6.17 19.28
N VAL A 194 8.30 -6.82 18.44
CA VAL A 194 8.77 -7.37 17.16
C VAL A 194 9.19 -6.28 16.18
N LEU A 195 8.68 -5.05 16.32
CA LEU A 195 9.01 -3.93 15.43
C LEU A 195 10.27 -3.20 15.87
N TYR A 196 10.46 -3.00 17.18
CA TYR A 196 11.54 -2.17 17.71
C TYR A 196 12.70 -2.95 18.32
N GLY A 197 12.56 -4.25 18.55
CA GLY A 197 13.66 -5.03 19.14
C GLY A 197 13.85 -4.80 20.64
N ALA A 198 12.98 -4.03 21.29
CA ALA A 198 13.09 -3.55 22.67
C ALA A 198 11.74 -3.57 23.40
N GLN A 199 11.77 -3.51 24.74
CA GLN A 199 10.56 -3.41 25.57
C GLN A 199 9.90 -2.03 25.44
N ASP A 200 10.73 -0.99 25.42
CA ASP A 200 10.32 0.40 25.21
C ASP A 200 11.07 0.94 23.99
N PHE A 201 10.47 1.94 23.33
CA PHE A 201 11.07 2.64 22.20
C PHE A 201 10.92 4.15 22.36
N ASP A 202 12.03 4.87 22.21
CA ASP A 202 12.07 6.33 22.11
C ASP A 202 13.10 6.72 21.05
N GLY A 203 12.63 7.34 19.97
CA GLY A 203 13.46 7.83 18.88
C GLY A 203 12.74 7.82 17.53
N SER A 204 13.45 7.43 16.47
CA SER A 204 12.95 7.55 15.09
C SER A 204 13.15 6.25 14.31
N VAL A 205 12.25 6.00 13.37
CA VAL A 205 12.31 4.89 12.43
C VAL A 205 12.52 5.48 11.04
N ASP A 206 13.50 4.98 10.31
CA ASP A 206 13.77 5.38 8.93
C ASP A 206 12.93 4.56 7.95
N GLU A 207 12.93 5.00 6.70
CA GLU A 207 12.20 4.38 5.60
C GLU A 207 12.66 2.92 5.33
N PRO A 208 11.76 1.96 5.07
CA PRO A 208 12.16 0.61 4.69
C PRO A 208 12.96 0.59 3.39
N VAL A 209 14.18 0.05 3.46
CA VAL A 209 15.05 -0.12 2.31
C VAL A 209 15.22 -1.60 1.99
N ALA A 210 15.30 -1.93 0.70
CA ALA A 210 15.61 -3.31 0.32
C ALA A 210 17.08 -3.62 0.59
N ASP A 211 17.38 -4.88 0.89
CA ASP A 211 18.77 -5.34 0.96
C ASP A 211 19.48 -4.97 -0.36
N PRO A 212 20.60 -4.23 -0.31
CA PRO A 212 21.21 -3.64 -1.50
C PRO A 212 21.85 -4.68 -2.42
N ASP A 213 22.25 -5.83 -1.88
CA ASP A 213 22.95 -6.89 -2.60
C ASP A 213 21.99 -8.01 -3.03
N THR A 214 20.99 -8.29 -2.18
CA THR A 214 20.08 -9.43 -2.27
C THR A 214 18.63 -9.04 -1.91
N PRO A 215 18.02 -8.08 -2.62
CA PRO A 215 16.68 -7.58 -2.30
C PRO A 215 15.62 -8.69 -2.37
N ILE A 216 15.83 -9.70 -3.23
CA ILE A 216 15.04 -10.93 -3.27
C ILE A 216 15.98 -12.13 -3.32
N LEU A 217 15.84 -13.04 -2.36
CA LEU A 217 16.58 -14.30 -2.30
C LEU A 217 15.59 -15.47 -2.24
N ARG A 218 15.57 -16.31 -3.31
CA ARG A 218 14.71 -17.52 -3.39
C ARG A 218 13.21 -17.22 -3.17
N GLY A 219 12.74 -16.09 -3.69
CA GLY A 219 11.35 -15.65 -3.55
C GLY A 219 11.02 -15.00 -2.21
N THR A 220 12.01 -14.80 -1.34
CA THR A 220 11.89 -14.02 -0.11
C THR A 220 12.43 -12.61 -0.36
N THR A 221 11.62 -11.60 -0.14
CA THR A 221 12.05 -10.19 -0.16
C THR A 221 12.70 -9.85 1.18
N ILE A 222 13.86 -9.20 1.15
CA ILE A 222 14.63 -8.82 2.34
C ILE A 222 14.63 -7.30 2.44
N LEU A 223 14.09 -6.77 3.54
CA LEU A 223 14.09 -5.34 3.83
C LEU A 223 14.82 -5.06 5.14
N HIS A 224 15.48 -3.90 5.21
CA HIS A 224 16.04 -3.33 6.42
C HIS A 224 15.28 -2.07 6.79
N VAL A 225 15.05 -1.91 8.09
CA VAL A 225 14.53 -0.69 8.68
C VAL A 225 15.54 -0.25 9.72
N ASP A 226 16.23 0.85 9.42
CA ASP A 226 17.13 1.51 10.35
C ASP A 226 16.33 2.36 11.32
N MET A 227 16.79 2.42 12.57
CA MET A 227 16.13 3.21 13.60
C MET A 227 17.12 3.73 14.63
N MET A 228 16.77 4.83 15.28
CA MET A 228 17.43 5.33 16.47
C MET A 228 16.56 5.03 17.67
N SER A 229 17.07 4.23 18.61
CA SER A 229 16.39 3.88 19.86
C SER A 229 17.25 4.32 21.04
N PHE A 230 16.77 5.25 21.85
CA PHE A 230 17.52 5.87 22.96
C PHE A 230 18.91 6.38 22.52
N GLY A 231 18.98 6.96 21.31
CA GLY A 231 20.22 7.46 20.71
C GLY A 231 21.19 6.38 20.24
N ARG A 232 20.78 5.11 20.20
CA ARG A 232 21.57 4.00 19.65
C ARG A 232 21.00 3.58 18.29
N PRO A 233 21.84 3.43 17.26
CA PRO A 233 21.41 2.86 16.00
C PRO A 233 21.03 1.39 16.21
N GLN A 234 19.90 1.01 15.65
CA GLN A 234 19.42 -0.37 15.58
C GLN A 234 18.87 -0.62 14.18
N ARG A 235 18.82 -1.91 13.79
CA ARG A 235 18.26 -2.34 12.52
C ARG A 235 17.34 -3.53 12.74
N ALA A 236 16.13 -3.42 12.21
CA ALA A 236 15.23 -4.55 12.02
C ALA A 236 15.37 -5.06 10.58
N THR A 237 15.44 -6.38 10.39
CA THR A 237 15.43 -7.02 9.07
C THR A 237 14.15 -7.83 8.90
N PHE A 238 13.36 -7.48 7.90
CA PHE A 238 12.09 -8.12 7.59
C PHE A 238 12.27 -9.05 6.40
N LEU A 239 11.81 -10.30 6.55
CA LEU A 239 11.73 -11.25 5.45
C LEU A 239 10.27 -11.44 5.09
N LEU A 240 9.95 -11.22 3.82
CA LEU A 240 8.59 -11.30 3.31
C LEU A 240 8.49 -12.35 2.20
N ARG A 241 7.36 -13.08 2.17
CA ARG A 241 7.07 -14.06 1.12
C ARG A 241 5.56 -14.23 0.95
N PRO A 242 5.06 -14.63 -0.23
CA PRO A 242 3.70 -15.12 -0.39
C PRO A 242 3.35 -16.19 0.67
N ASP A 243 2.27 -15.97 1.40
CA ASP A 243 1.75 -16.92 2.39
C ASP A 243 0.72 -17.85 1.75
N ALA A 244 1.15 -19.07 1.40
CA ALA A 244 0.28 -20.08 0.78
C ALA A 244 -0.85 -20.60 1.69
N ALA A 245 -0.82 -20.30 2.99
CA ALA A 245 -1.91 -20.64 3.90
C ALA A 245 -3.08 -19.65 3.83
N GLN A 246 -2.89 -18.48 3.22
CA GLN A 246 -3.92 -17.46 3.05
C GLN A 246 -4.46 -17.46 1.62
N ALA A 247 -5.75 -17.21 1.46
CA ALA A 247 -6.38 -17.09 0.15
C ALA A 247 -5.71 -15.98 -0.67
N GLY A 248 -5.36 -16.27 -1.93
CA GLY A 248 -4.66 -15.33 -2.80
C GLY A 248 -3.14 -15.29 -2.63
N ASN A 249 -2.57 -16.07 -1.71
CA ASN A 249 -1.13 -16.12 -1.41
C ASN A 249 -0.49 -14.72 -1.21
N PRO A 250 -1.08 -13.86 -0.38
CA PRO A 250 -0.62 -12.47 -0.25
C PRO A 250 0.81 -12.42 0.30
N LEU A 251 1.54 -11.37 -0.06
CA LEU A 251 2.87 -11.12 0.50
C LEU A 251 2.74 -10.79 2.00
N ARG A 252 3.46 -11.53 2.85
CA ARG A 252 3.41 -11.36 4.31
C ARG A 252 4.78 -11.46 4.93
N ILE A 253 4.95 -10.83 6.08
CA ILE A 253 6.14 -10.94 6.91
C ILE A 253 6.19 -12.36 7.51
N ILE A 254 7.23 -13.10 7.18
CA ILE A 254 7.49 -14.47 7.66
C ILE A 254 8.59 -14.51 8.73
N ARG A 255 9.31 -13.40 8.92
CA ARG A 255 10.33 -13.25 9.94
C ARG A 255 10.68 -11.79 10.15
N VAL A 256 10.96 -11.43 11.39
CA VAL A 256 11.66 -10.21 11.77
C VAL A 256 12.93 -10.58 12.54
N GLU A 257 14.04 -9.97 12.18
CA GLU A 257 15.34 -10.15 12.83
C GLU A 257 15.81 -8.83 13.43
N HIS A 258 16.31 -8.89 14.66
CA HIS A 258 16.95 -7.80 15.38
C HIS A 258 18.35 -8.26 15.78
N GLU A 259 19.17 -7.34 16.29
CA GLU A 259 20.47 -7.74 16.84
C GLU A 259 20.31 -8.75 17.98
N GLY A 260 20.81 -9.97 17.75
CA GLY A 260 20.86 -11.05 18.74
C GLY A 260 19.60 -11.90 18.86
N TRP A 261 18.51 -11.63 18.13
CA TRP A 261 17.32 -12.48 18.15
C TRP A 261 16.46 -12.35 16.88
N SER A 262 15.56 -13.31 16.67
CA SER A 262 14.61 -13.28 15.56
C SER A 262 13.26 -13.84 15.99
N PHE A 263 12.21 -13.42 15.29
CA PHE A 263 10.84 -13.90 15.47
C PHE A 263 10.25 -14.37 14.14
N PRO A 264 9.69 -15.58 14.06
CA PRO A 264 8.97 -16.08 12.90
C PRO A 264 7.54 -15.59 12.81
#